data_AF-A0A2V4C656-F1
#
_entry.id   AF-A0A2V4C656-F1
#
_cell.length_a   1.000
_cell.length_b   1.000
_cell.length_c   1.000
_cell.angle_alpha   90.00
_cell.angle_beta   90.00
_cell.angle_gamma   90.00
#
_symmetry.space_group_name_H-M   'P 1'
#
loop_
_entity.id
_entity.type
_entity.pdbx_description
1 polymer ?
#
loop_
_entity_poly.entity_id
_entity_poly.type
_entity_poly.pdbx_seq_one_letter_code
_entity_poly.pdbx_strand_id
1 'polypeptide(L)'
;MKKILLTLIIVISADIYAQIPIQEFNFNGTLHNTENTISFTGTENYVADRMGNEKSAQRLTNKALEAVIDNLPQNDAPRTVTIWVKMNDISSPNYIWGYGSAYNAQYFGLLQQATTTPNSDLSLAGWGASNDLIVNIPLSKDKWYQYSVVFDGSISKTYRNGELLKYIKGMSRDTQGTIFRLGEINTTIGINADFDDLKIYNVALSDQEISELYNASKQPVNVADSKENTVTKKETEKTNSETVASITKSTALNPKKVEIFSQGQKVLSNNTQEININQLPEGTYLLKITNLPTKKITSK
;
A
#
# COMPACT_ATOMS: atom_id res chain seq x y z
N MET A 1 9.76 12.91 -57.86
CA MET A 1 8.68 13.16 -56.87
C MET A 1 9.09 12.49 -55.55
N LYS A 2 9.45 13.24 -54.51
CA LYS A 2 9.82 12.67 -53.20
C LYS A 2 8.55 12.50 -52.37
N LYS A 3 8.21 11.26 -52.03
CA LYS A 3 7.09 10.94 -51.12
C LYS A 3 7.56 11.20 -49.69
N ILE A 4 6.93 12.13 -49.00
CA ILE A 4 7.15 12.38 -47.57
C ILE A 4 6.23 11.42 -46.82
N LEU A 5 6.83 10.47 -46.09
CA LEU A 5 6.10 9.61 -45.17
C LEU A 5 5.94 10.36 -43.85
N LEU A 6 4.69 10.71 -43.52
CA LEU A 6 4.35 11.35 -42.26
C LEU A 6 4.02 10.25 -41.24
N THR A 7 4.94 9.99 -40.31
CA THR A 7 4.70 9.05 -39.21
C THR A 7 4.05 9.81 -38.06
N LEU A 8 2.76 9.56 -37.81
CA LEU A 8 2.02 10.09 -36.67
C LEU A 8 2.25 9.15 -35.48
N ILE A 9 3.03 9.60 -34.49
CA ILE A 9 3.19 8.89 -33.21
C ILE A 9 2.09 9.40 -32.27
N ILE A 10 1.07 8.58 -32.04
CA ILE A 10 0.04 8.84 -31.04
C ILE A 10 0.58 8.30 -29.71
N VAL A 11 0.95 9.20 -28.79
CA VAL A 11 1.27 8.83 -27.40
C VAL A 11 -0.02 8.89 -26.61
N ILE A 12 -0.59 7.72 -26.32
CA ILE A 12 -1.73 7.59 -25.40
C ILE A 12 -1.14 7.51 -23.99
N SER A 13 -1.14 8.61 -23.25
CA SER A 13 -0.95 8.57 -21.80
C SER A 13 -2.30 8.25 -21.16
N ALA A 14 -2.42 7.09 -20.54
CA ALA A 14 -3.53 6.82 -19.65
C ALA A 14 -3.21 7.51 -18.31
N ASP A 15 -3.96 8.57 -18.00
CA ASP A 15 -4.00 9.10 -16.63
C ASP A 15 -4.70 8.04 -15.78
N ILE A 16 -3.92 7.22 -15.06
CA ILE A 16 -4.46 6.28 -14.07
C ILE A 16 -4.90 7.12 -12.88
N TYR A 17 -6.20 7.41 -12.79
CA TYR A 17 -6.77 7.98 -11.58
C TYR A 17 -6.73 6.91 -10.49
N ALA A 18 -6.03 7.18 -9.39
CA ALA A 18 -6.15 6.36 -8.19
C ALA A 18 -7.61 6.34 -7.75
N GLN A 19 -8.13 5.14 -7.43
CA GLN A 19 -9.50 4.99 -6.93
C GLN A 19 -9.67 5.80 -5.64
N ILE A 20 -10.81 6.46 -5.49
CA ILE A 20 -11.13 7.28 -4.32
C ILE A 20 -11.89 6.40 -3.32
N PRO A 21 -11.46 6.32 -2.04
CA PRO A 21 -12.23 5.62 -1.04
C PRO A 21 -13.57 6.32 -0.80
N ILE A 22 -14.64 5.54 -0.58
CA ILE A 22 -15.93 6.10 -0.16
C ILE A 22 -15.88 6.62 1.28
N GLN A 23 -14.95 6.11 2.09
CA GLN A 23 -14.69 6.56 3.46
C GLN A 23 -13.21 6.44 3.78
N GLU A 24 -12.65 7.48 4.41
CA GLU A 24 -11.26 7.50 4.88
C GLU A 24 -11.20 8.08 6.29
N PHE A 25 -10.60 7.33 7.23
CA PHE A 25 -10.37 7.75 8.60
C PHE A 25 -8.87 7.66 8.90
N ASN A 26 -8.24 8.82 9.11
CA ASN A 26 -6.81 8.90 9.43
C ASN A 26 -6.53 8.84 10.94
N PHE A 27 -7.55 9.02 11.79
CA PHE A 27 -7.43 9.05 13.25
C PHE A 27 -6.45 10.11 13.80
N ASN A 28 -6.29 11.22 13.07
CA ASN A 28 -5.46 12.36 13.45
C ASN A 28 -6.18 13.26 14.47
N GLY A 29 -6.23 12.78 15.71
CA GLY A 29 -6.86 13.47 16.85
C GLY A 29 -8.38 13.56 16.75
N THR A 30 -9.00 12.78 15.87
CA THR A 30 -10.44 12.75 15.65
C THR A 30 -10.93 11.37 15.19
N LEU A 31 -12.18 11.04 15.52
CA LEU A 31 -12.90 9.87 15.02
C LEU A 31 -13.70 10.14 13.73
N HIS A 32 -13.69 11.38 13.25
CA HIS A 32 -14.31 11.77 12.00
C HIS A 32 -13.52 11.24 10.79
N ASN A 33 -14.23 10.94 9.71
CA ASN A 33 -13.61 10.73 8.41
C ASN A 33 -12.97 12.04 7.90
N THR A 34 -12.11 11.95 6.89
CA THR A 34 -11.37 13.09 6.32
C THR A 34 -12.27 14.16 5.71
N GLU A 35 -13.47 13.77 5.26
CA GLU A 35 -14.50 14.68 4.76
C GLU A 35 -15.36 15.32 5.88
N ASN A 36 -15.19 14.89 7.13
CA ASN A 36 -15.95 15.34 8.29
C ASN A 36 -17.48 15.17 8.16
N THR A 37 -17.91 14.11 7.48
CA THR A 37 -19.32 13.75 7.23
C THR A 37 -19.81 12.58 8.07
N ILE A 38 -18.91 11.68 8.47
CA ILE A 38 -19.20 10.51 9.32
C ILE A 38 -18.20 10.47 10.47
N SER A 39 -18.65 10.07 11.67
CA SER A 39 -17.79 9.80 12.81
C SER A 39 -18.06 8.43 13.38
N PHE A 40 -17.01 7.78 13.86
CA PHE A 40 -17.17 6.69 14.81
C PHE A 40 -17.75 7.21 16.13
N THR A 41 -18.56 6.38 16.77
CA THR A 41 -19.03 6.52 18.15
C THR A 41 -18.29 5.53 19.03
N GLY A 42 -17.86 5.99 20.22
CA GLY A 42 -17.18 5.17 21.22
C GLY A 42 -16.13 5.98 21.97
N THR A 43 -15.14 5.31 22.57
CA THR A 43 -14.10 5.98 23.36
C THR A 43 -12.87 6.27 22.51
N GLU A 44 -12.57 7.56 22.31
CA GLU A 44 -11.32 7.99 21.70
C GLU A 44 -10.11 7.73 22.60
N ASN A 45 -8.98 7.36 22.00
CA ASN A 45 -7.72 7.14 22.70
C ASN A 45 -6.57 7.23 21.70
N TYR A 46 -6.12 8.45 21.42
CA TYR A 46 -5.11 8.66 20.39
C TYR A 46 -3.69 8.41 20.91
N VAL A 47 -2.89 7.75 20.08
CA VAL A 47 -1.48 7.41 20.32
C VAL A 47 -0.62 7.85 19.14
N ALA A 48 0.69 7.63 19.22
CA ALA A 48 1.56 7.88 18.08
C ALA A 48 1.25 6.91 16.92
N ASP A 49 1.23 7.45 15.71
CA ASP A 49 1.04 6.67 14.49
C ASP A 49 2.28 5.85 14.12
N ARG A 50 2.22 5.22 12.95
CA ARG A 50 3.38 4.51 12.38
C ARG A 50 4.58 5.41 12.09
N MET A 51 4.35 6.72 11.86
CA MET A 51 5.37 7.76 11.61
C MET A 51 5.94 8.36 12.90
N GLY A 52 5.40 7.99 14.06
CA GLY A 52 5.76 8.59 15.34
C GLY A 52 5.11 9.95 15.58
N ASN A 53 4.18 10.39 14.72
CA ASN A 53 3.39 11.59 14.96
C ASN A 53 2.44 11.34 16.13
N GLU A 54 2.48 12.20 17.14
CA GLU A 54 1.61 12.06 18.30
C GLU A 54 0.13 12.21 17.93
N LYS A 55 -0.74 11.52 18.68
CA LYS A 55 -2.21 11.57 18.52
C LYS A 55 -2.69 11.34 17.07
N SER A 56 -1.99 10.50 16.33
CA SER A 56 -2.23 10.26 14.89
C SER A 56 -2.67 8.82 14.59
N ALA A 57 -2.96 8.03 15.62
CA ALA A 57 -3.55 6.70 15.51
C ALA A 57 -4.54 6.48 16.65
N GLN A 58 -5.56 5.65 16.44
CA GLN A 58 -6.57 5.29 17.44
C GLN A 58 -6.23 3.97 18.13
N ARG A 59 -6.09 3.96 19.45
CA ARG A 59 -5.93 2.74 20.25
C ARG A 59 -7.26 2.21 20.74
N LEU A 60 -7.49 0.90 20.60
CA LEU A 60 -8.57 0.19 21.30
C LEU A 60 -7.99 -0.91 22.18
N THR A 61 -8.46 -0.95 23.43
CA THR A 61 -8.15 -2.01 24.39
C THR A 61 -9.45 -2.45 25.05
N ASN A 62 -9.97 -3.60 24.66
CA ASN A 62 -11.26 -4.15 25.10
C ASN A 62 -12.41 -3.14 24.99
N LYS A 63 -12.43 -2.40 23.87
CA LYS A 63 -13.42 -1.38 23.50
C LYS A 63 -13.70 -1.50 22.02
N ALA A 64 -14.87 -1.02 21.60
CA ALA A 64 -15.27 -0.96 20.21
C ALA A 64 -15.56 0.47 19.77
N LEU A 65 -15.49 0.68 18.46
CA LEU A 65 -16.01 1.86 17.78
C LEU A 65 -17.00 1.42 16.71
N GLU A 66 -18.11 2.16 16.56
CA GLU A 66 -19.12 1.91 15.53
C GLU A 66 -19.39 3.18 14.70
N ALA A 67 -19.54 3.03 13.39
CA ALA A 67 -20.01 4.10 12.51
C ALA A 67 -21.13 3.58 11.61
N VAL A 68 -22.19 4.38 11.45
CA VAL A 68 -23.23 4.11 10.45
C VAL A 68 -22.77 4.68 9.11
N ILE A 69 -22.60 3.81 8.11
CA ILE A 69 -22.12 4.16 6.78
C ILE A 69 -23.10 3.57 5.77
N ASP A 70 -24.04 4.41 5.29
CA ASP A 70 -25.16 3.95 4.47
C ASP A 70 -24.75 3.39 3.10
N ASN A 71 -23.61 3.82 2.57
CA ASN A 71 -23.10 3.42 1.26
C ASN A 71 -22.08 2.27 1.30
N LEU A 72 -22.06 1.47 2.38
CA LEU A 72 -21.24 0.26 2.43
C LEU A 72 -21.68 -0.75 1.35
N PRO A 73 -20.74 -1.40 0.64
CA PRO A 73 -21.09 -2.43 -0.36
C PRO A 73 -21.81 -3.62 0.27
N GLN A 74 -23.02 -3.90 -0.20
CA GLN A 74 -23.86 -5.02 0.25
C GLN A 74 -23.69 -6.25 -0.66
N ASN A 75 -24.21 -7.41 -0.23
CA ASN A 75 -24.27 -8.65 -1.00
C ASN A 75 -22.92 -9.01 -1.64
N ASP A 76 -22.90 -9.30 -2.94
CA ASP A 76 -21.72 -9.60 -3.74
C ASP A 76 -21.09 -8.39 -4.45
N ALA A 77 -21.56 -7.15 -4.23
CA ALA A 77 -21.01 -5.94 -4.87
C ALA A 77 -19.51 -5.68 -4.57
N PRO A 78 -18.61 -5.45 -5.54
CA PRO A 78 -17.17 -5.38 -5.27
C PRO A 78 -16.76 -4.36 -4.19
N ARG A 79 -15.71 -4.68 -3.41
CA ARG A 79 -15.23 -3.82 -2.32
C ARG A 79 -13.77 -4.05 -1.95
N THR A 80 -13.19 -3.04 -1.33
CA THR A 80 -11.86 -3.13 -0.73
C THR A 80 -11.86 -2.41 0.62
N VAL A 81 -11.23 -3.01 1.63
CA VAL A 81 -10.95 -2.33 2.91
C VAL A 81 -9.46 -2.43 3.18
N THR A 82 -8.82 -1.29 3.44
CA THR A 82 -7.40 -1.23 3.82
C THR A 82 -7.26 -0.52 5.16
N ILE A 83 -6.41 -1.01 6.04
CA ILE A 83 -6.17 -0.41 7.35
C ILE A 83 -4.76 -0.74 7.84
N TRP A 84 -4.11 0.22 8.51
CA TRP A 84 -2.91 -0.05 9.28
C TRP A 84 -3.27 -0.48 10.69
N VAL A 85 -2.63 -1.56 11.16
CA VAL A 85 -2.90 -2.15 12.48
C VAL A 85 -1.57 -2.50 13.15
N LYS A 86 -1.44 -2.12 14.42
CA LYS A 86 -0.39 -2.60 15.32
C LYS A 86 -1.05 -3.31 16.50
N MET A 87 -0.94 -4.64 16.54
CA MET A 87 -1.49 -5.43 17.64
C MET A 87 -0.58 -5.32 18.86
N ASN A 88 -1.11 -4.86 19.99
CA ASN A 88 -0.38 -4.71 21.26
C ASN A 88 -0.41 -6.02 22.08
N ASP A 89 -1.41 -6.87 21.83
CA ASP A 89 -1.46 -8.26 22.28
C ASP A 89 -1.85 -9.17 21.11
N ILE A 90 -1.28 -10.37 21.07
CA ILE A 90 -1.60 -11.43 20.09
C ILE A 90 -1.94 -12.76 20.76
N SER A 91 -1.86 -12.82 22.09
CA SER A 91 -2.23 -14.01 22.88
C SER A 91 -3.75 -14.18 23.05
N SER A 92 -4.49 -13.13 22.75
CA SER A 92 -5.96 -13.13 22.64
C SER A 92 -6.39 -12.81 21.20
N PRO A 93 -7.62 -13.15 20.79
CA PRO A 93 -8.15 -12.72 19.50
C PRO A 93 -8.28 -11.20 19.41
N ASN A 94 -8.05 -10.67 18.21
CA ASN A 94 -8.23 -9.26 17.87
C ASN A 94 -9.26 -9.13 16.73
N TYR A 95 -10.44 -8.61 17.03
CA TYR A 95 -11.48 -8.32 16.05
C TYR A 95 -11.21 -6.94 15.43
N ILE A 96 -10.48 -6.92 14.31
CA ILE A 96 -9.88 -5.72 13.74
C ILE A 96 -10.98 -4.79 13.22
N TRP A 97 -11.77 -5.29 12.27
CA TRP A 97 -12.91 -4.56 11.73
C TRP A 97 -13.96 -5.50 11.14
N GLY A 98 -15.18 -5.01 10.97
CA GLY A 98 -16.19 -5.71 10.20
C GLY A 98 -17.52 -4.99 10.11
N TYR A 99 -18.34 -5.42 9.17
CA TYR A 99 -19.74 -5.03 9.07
C TYR A 99 -20.55 -6.21 8.56
N GLY A 100 -21.87 -6.13 8.72
CA GLY A 100 -22.77 -7.21 8.37
C GLY A 100 -23.50 -7.77 9.58
N SER A 101 -24.02 -8.99 9.44
CA SER A 101 -24.82 -9.67 10.45
C SER A 101 -24.24 -11.04 10.82
N ALA A 102 -24.69 -11.59 11.95
CA ALA A 102 -24.34 -12.93 12.42
C ALA A 102 -25.12 -14.06 11.70
N TYR A 103 -25.39 -13.89 10.41
CA TYR A 103 -26.01 -14.90 9.55
C TYR A 103 -25.02 -15.39 8.51
N ASN A 104 -25.22 -16.64 8.04
CA ASN A 104 -24.29 -17.31 7.13
C ASN A 104 -23.97 -16.46 5.89
N ALA A 105 -22.67 -16.21 5.66
CA ALA A 105 -22.12 -15.39 4.56
C ALA A 105 -22.47 -13.89 4.62
N GLN A 106 -23.16 -13.43 5.66
CA GLN A 106 -23.64 -12.04 5.77
C GLN A 106 -22.71 -11.09 6.53
N TYR A 107 -21.56 -11.59 6.99
CA TYR A 107 -20.51 -10.77 7.60
C TYR A 107 -19.36 -10.54 6.62
N PHE A 108 -18.70 -9.39 6.75
CA PHE A 108 -17.44 -9.11 6.07
C PHE A 108 -16.54 -8.37 7.06
N GLY A 109 -15.52 -9.07 7.55
CA GLY A 109 -14.62 -8.49 8.54
C GLY A 109 -13.29 -9.21 8.61
N LEU A 110 -12.30 -8.53 9.18
CA LEU A 110 -10.97 -9.05 9.39
C LEU A 110 -10.74 -9.25 10.88
N LEU A 111 -10.19 -10.40 11.24
CA LEU A 111 -9.79 -10.71 12.61
C LEU A 111 -8.48 -11.48 12.64
N GLN A 112 -7.84 -11.43 13.79
CA GLN A 112 -6.66 -12.20 14.13
C GLN A 112 -6.98 -13.13 15.29
N GLN A 113 -6.56 -14.39 15.21
CA GLN A 113 -6.77 -15.40 16.26
C GLN A 113 -5.59 -15.45 17.21
N ALA A 114 -5.86 -15.69 18.50
CA ALA A 114 -4.84 -15.91 19.53
C ALA A 114 -3.72 -16.85 19.07
N THR A 115 -2.47 -16.54 19.45
CA THR A 115 -1.34 -17.43 19.23
C THR A 115 -0.42 -17.55 20.44
N THR A 116 0.13 -18.75 20.61
CA THR A 116 1.26 -19.07 21.51
C THR A 116 2.54 -19.38 20.73
N THR A 117 2.47 -19.32 19.40
CA THR A 117 3.58 -19.56 18.47
C THR A 117 3.91 -18.26 17.72
N PRO A 118 4.96 -18.24 16.89
CA PRO A 118 5.22 -17.09 16.03
C PRO A 118 4.12 -16.81 15.00
N ASN A 119 3.25 -17.79 14.69
CA ASN A 119 2.23 -17.66 13.65
C ASN A 119 0.83 -17.49 14.24
N SER A 120 0.00 -16.69 13.58
CA SER A 120 -1.41 -16.52 13.93
C SER A 120 -2.27 -16.64 12.68
N ASP A 121 -3.51 -17.06 12.86
CA ASP A 121 -4.50 -17.07 11.80
C ASP A 121 -5.08 -15.67 11.63
N LEU A 122 -4.87 -15.11 10.44
CA LEU A 122 -5.58 -13.94 9.95
C LEU A 122 -6.80 -14.44 9.16
N SER A 123 -8.00 -14.10 9.63
CA SER A 123 -9.26 -14.55 9.03
C SER A 123 -10.04 -13.38 8.44
N LEU A 124 -10.34 -13.48 7.15
CA LEU A 124 -11.46 -12.76 6.56
C LEU A 124 -12.74 -13.55 6.85
N ALA A 125 -13.52 -13.06 7.80
CA ALA A 125 -14.73 -13.70 8.30
C ALA A 125 -15.93 -13.41 7.40
N GLY A 126 -16.63 -14.47 7.00
CA GLY A 126 -17.92 -14.42 6.31
C GLY A 126 -19.13 -14.69 7.20
N TRP A 127 -18.87 -15.14 8.43
CA TRP A 127 -19.82 -15.84 9.29
C TRP A 127 -20.19 -17.23 8.77
N GLY A 128 -19.94 -18.25 9.59
CA GLY A 128 -19.96 -19.66 9.22
C GLY A 128 -18.59 -20.11 8.71
N ALA A 129 -18.02 -21.15 9.31
CA ALA A 129 -16.61 -21.53 9.10
C ALA A 129 -16.26 -21.85 7.63
N SER A 130 -17.23 -22.27 6.81
CA SER A 130 -17.04 -22.52 5.38
C SER A 130 -16.89 -21.23 4.54
N ASN A 131 -17.21 -20.07 5.11
CA ASN A 131 -17.20 -18.76 4.47
C ASN A 131 -15.98 -17.91 4.89
N ASP A 132 -15.06 -18.49 5.65
CA ASP A 132 -13.89 -17.78 6.15
C ASP A 132 -12.68 -18.06 5.25
N LEU A 133 -11.94 -17.01 4.89
CA LEU A 133 -10.62 -17.14 4.27
C LEU A 133 -9.58 -16.96 5.37
N ILE A 134 -8.92 -18.06 5.73
CA ILE A 134 -7.91 -18.08 6.80
C ILE A 134 -6.50 -18.20 6.19
N VAL A 135 -5.58 -17.36 6.67
CA VAL A 135 -4.14 -17.42 6.38
C VAL A 135 -3.37 -17.61 7.69
N ASN A 136 -2.61 -18.69 7.81
CA ASN A 136 -1.66 -18.87 8.91
C ASN A 136 -0.33 -18.21 8.53
N ILE A 137 0.09 -17.20 9.29
CA ILE A 137 1.27 -16.41 8.94
C ILE A 137 2.01 -15.91 10.20
N PRO A 138 3.35 -15.78 10.17
CA PRO A 138 4.09 -15.16 11.26
C PRO A 138 3.54 -13.78 11.60
N LEU A 139 3.35 -13.52 12.88
CA LEU A 139 2.83 -12.27 13.41
C LEU A 139 3.67 -11.83 14.60
N SER A 140 4.02 -10.55 14.63
CA SER A 140 4.72 -9.94 15.75
C SER A 140 3.84 -8.84 16.32
N LYS A 141 3.65 -8.86 17.64
CA LYS A 141 3.03 -7.73 18.34
C LYS A 141 3.91 -6.49 18.26
N ASP A 142 3.33 -5.33 18.57
CA ASP A 142 3.97 -4.02 18.60
C ASP A 142 4.60 -3.59 17.25
N LYS A 143 4.19 -4.24 16.15
CA LYS A 143 4.60 -3.92 14.79
C LYS A 143 3.41 -3.55 13.91
N TRP A 144 3.55 -2.45 13.18
CA TRP A 144 2.56 -1.99 12.20
C TRP A 144 2.57 -2.90 10.96
N TYR A 145 1.38 -3.32 10.56
CA TYR A 145 1.11 -4.00 9.30
C TYR A 145 -0.04 -3.28 8.60
N GLN A 146 0.06 -3.13 7.28
CA GLN A 146 -1.09 -2.74 6.49
C GLN A 146 -1.80 -4.02 6.04
N TYR A 147 -3.08 -4.16 6.37
CA TYR A 147 -3.92 -5.22 5.84
C TYR A 147 -4.85 -4.65 4.80
N SER A 148 -4.95 -5.36 3.67
CA SER A 148 -5.95 -5.07 2.65
C SER A 148 -6.78 -6.31 2.37
N VAL A 149 -8.09 -6.15 2.32
CA VAL A 149 -9.02 -7.19 1.91
C VAL A 149 -9.76 -6.70 0.68
N VAL A 150 -9.69 -7.48 -0.40
CA VAL A 150 -10.36 -7.21 -1.68
C VAL A 150 -11.37 -8.31 -1.96
N PHE A 151 -12.57 -7.93 -2.39
CA PHE A 151 -13.53 -8.87 -2.95
C PHE A 151 -14.13 -8.30 -4.24
N ASP A 152 -13.99 -9.02 -5.35
CA ASP A 152 -14.43 -8.58 -6.69
C ASP A 152 -15.85 -9.05 -7.07
N GLY A 153 -16.57 -9.66 -6.14
CA GLY A 153 -17.85 -10.32 -6.37
C GLY A 153 -17.75 -11.84 -6.53
N SER A 154 -16.55 -12.38 -6.72
CA SER A 154 -16.33 -13.83 -6.81
C SER A 154 -15.09 -14.32 -6.06
N ILE A 155 -14.05 -13.48 -5.99
CA ILE A 155 -12.74 -13.80 -5.44
C ILE A 155 -12.48 -12.93 -4.23
N SER A 156 -12.31 -13.55 -3.06
CA SER A 156 -11.79 -12.86 -1.87
C SER A 156 -10.28 -12.97 -1.84
N LYS A 157 -9.58 -11.86 -1.61
CA LYS A 157 -8.13 -11.79 -1.48
C LYS A 157 -7.76 -11.06 -0.20
N THR A 158 -6.73 -11.57 0.50
CA THR A 158 -6.16 -10.92 1.67
C THR A 158 -4.69 -10.62 1.43
N TYR A 159 -4.29 -9.39 1.73
CA TYR A 159 -2.94 -8.88 1.55
C TYR A 159 -2.39 -8.38 2.87
N ARG A 160 -1.07 -8.41 2.99
CA ARG A 160 -0.35 -7.73 4.05
C ARG A 160 0.84 -6.99 3.45
N ASN A 161 0.99 -5.71 3.80
CA ASN A 161 2.07 -4.86 3.32
C ASN A 161 2.19 -4.83 1.79
N GLY A 162 1.06 -4.72 1.09
CA GLY A 162 1.03 -4.70 -0.38
C GLY A 162 1.17 -6.06 -1.06
N GLU A 163 1.47 -7.14 -0.32
CA GLU A 163 1.70 -8.48 -0.88
C GLU A 163 0.48 -9.39 -0.67
N LEU A 164 0.10 -10.13 -1.72
CA LEU A 164 -1.00 -11.10 -1.67
C LEU A 164 -0.61 -12.29 -0.79
N LEU A 165 -1.37 -12.53 0.27
CA LEU A 165 -1.17 -13.69 1.14
C LEU A 165 -1.94 -14.91 0.65
N LYS A 166 -3.22 -14.72 0.30
CA LYS A 166 -4.11 -15.80 -0.13
C LYS A 166 -5.30 -15.24 -0.90
N TYR A 167 -5.83 -16.07 -1.79
CA TYR A 167 -7.12 -15.84 -2.44
C TYR A 167 -7.98 -17.10 -2.40
N ILE A 168 -9.30 -16.92 -2.49
CA ILE A 168 -10.27 -18.00 -2.70
C ILE A 168 -11.29 -17.58 -3.75
N LYS A 169 -11.68 -18.52 -4.61
CA LYS A 169 -12.69 -18.32 -5.66
C LYS A 169 -13.99 -19.01 -5.28
N GLY A 170 -15.12 -18.47 -5.72
CA GLY A 170 -16.43 -19.13 -5.60
C GLY A 170 -16.99 -19.16 -4.18
N MET A 171 -16.42 -18.37 -3.27
CA MET A 171 -16.97 -18.15 -1.94
C MET A 171 -18.05 -17.07 -2.03
N SER A 172 -19.30 -17.47 -1.84
CA SER A 172 -20.43 -16.53 -1.85
C SER A 172 -20.33 -15.55 -0.68
N ARG A 173 -20.63 -14.27 -0.96
CA ARG A 173 -20.82 -13.22 0.03
C ARG A 173 -22.23 -12.68 -0.12
N ASP A 174 -22.94 -12.57 0.99
CA ASP A 174 -24.28 -11.97 1.08
C ASP A 174 -24.27 -10.90 2.19
N THR A 175 -23.24 -10.05 2.19
CA THR A 175 -22.98 -9.13 3.30
C THR A 175 -24.14 -8.14 3.48
N GLN A 176 -24.70 -8.07 4.69
CA GLN A 176 -25.89 -7.26 4.97
C GLN A 176 -25.73 -6.43 6.24
N GLY A 177 -25.66 -5.11 6.09
CA GLY A 177 -25.61 -4.15 7.20
C GLY A 177 -24.80 -2.90 6.87
N THR A 178 -25.09 -1.82 7.60
CA THR A 178 -24.47 -0.48 7.40
C THR A 178 -23.61 -0.04 8.59
N ILE A 179 -23.58 -0.81 9.67
CA ILE A 179 -22.77 -0.48 10.85
C ILE A 179 -21.38 -1.09 10.69
N PHE A 180 -20.38 -0.23 10.48
CA PHE A 180 -18.98 -0.60 10.45
C PHE A 180 -18.39 -0.55 11.85
N ARG A 181 -17.65 -1.59 12.22
CA ARG A 181 -17.15 -1.82 13.57
C ARG A 181 -15.64 -1.93 13.57
N LEU A 182 -15.01 -1.39 14.61
CA LEU A 182 -13.63 -1.66 14.99
C LEU A 182 -13.60 -2.26 16.39
N GLY A 183 -12.78 -3.28 16.62
CA GLY A 183 -12.56 -3.85 17.95
C GLY A 183 -13.57 -4.90 18.41
N GLU A 184 -14.57 -5.21 17.58
CA GLU A 184 -15.63 -6.17 17.89
C GLU A 184 -16.07 -6.98 16.67
N ILE A 185 -16.66 -8.13 16.95
CA ILE A 185 -17.34 -8.98 15.98
C ILE A 185 -18.75 -9.30 16.50
N ASN A 186 -19.77 -8.93 15.72
CA ASN A 186 -21.17 -8.99 16.14
C ASN A 186 -21.40 -8.25 17.48
N THR A 187 -21.44 -8.97 18.61
CA THR A 187 -21.62 -8.41 19.96
C THR A 187 -20.44 -8.70 20.89
N THR A 188 -19.38 -9.34 20.38
CA THR A 188 -18.21 -9.74 21.15
C THR A 188 -17.09 -8.74 20.95
N ILE A 189 -16.74 -8.01 22.00
CA ILE A 189 -15.59 -7.10 22.03
C ILE A 189 -14.34 -7.91 22.35
N GLY A 190 -13.26 -7.65 21.63
CA GLY A 190 -12.00 -8.36 21.79
C GLY A 190 -10.93 -7.73 20.94
N ILE A 191 -10.16 -6.82 21.52
CA ILE A 191 -9.12 -6.10 20.80
C ILE A 191 -8.09 -5.53 21.78
N ASN A 192 -6.83 -5.54 21.37
CA ASN A 192 -5.79 -4.69 21.94
C ASN A 192 -4.84 -4.28 20.82
N ALA A 193 -5.18 -3.19 20.12
CA ALA A 193 -4.45 -2.75 18.94
C ALA A 193 -4.55 -1.24 18.74
N ASP A 194 -3.60 -0.72 17.96
CA ASP A 194 -3.60 0.63 17.43
C ASP A 194 -3.99 0.58 15.95
N PHE A 195 -4.83 1.51 15.51
CA PHE A 195 -5.38 1.61 14.16
C PHE A 195 -5.03 2.95 13.52
N ASP A 196 -4.77 2.92 12.24
CA ASP A 196 -4.38 4.10 11.46
C ASP A 196 -4.82 3.92 10.00
N ASP A 197 -5.12 5.02 9.31
CA ASP A 197 -5.46 5.07 7.87
C ASP A 197 -6.43 3.99 7.38
N LEU A 198 -7.62 3.92 7.98
CA LEU A 198 -8.71 3.09 7.47
C LEU A 198 -9.27 3.71 6.19
N LYS A 199 -9.29 2.95 5.09
CA LYS A 199 -9.91 3.32 3.83
C LYS A 199 -10.87 2.22 3.38
N ILE A 200 -12.06 2.62 2.95
CA ILE A 200 -13.12 1.74 2.45
C ILE A 200 -13.44 2.14 1.02
N TYR A 201 -13.48 1.19 0.10
CA TYR A 201 -13.78 1.39 -1.31
C TYR A 201 -14.97 0.52 -1.71
N ASN A 202 -15.80 1.05 -2.60
CA ASN A 202 -16.90 0.33 -3.27
C ASN A 202 -16.47 -0.32 -4.60
N VAL A 203 -15.16 -0.55 -4.76
CA VAL A 203 -14.55 -1.23 -5.90
C VAL A 203 -13.51 -2.23 -5.39
N ALA A 204 -13.23 -3.23 -6.22
CA ALA A 204 -12.12 -4.15 -5.98
C ALA A 204 -10.84 -3.57 -6.57
N LEU A 205 -9.88 -3.22 -5.71
CA LEU A 205 -8.59 -2.73 -6.15
C LEU A 205 -7.74 -3.87 -6.72
N SER A 206 -6.95 -3.56 -7.74
CA SER A 206 -5.99 -4.47 -8.33
C SER A 206 -4.78 -4.74 -7.41
N ASP A 207 -4.05 -5.82 -7.69
CA ASP A 207 -2.84 -6.16 -6.93
C ASP A 207 -1.80 -5.01 -6.99
N GLN A 208 -1.72 -4.31 -8.13
CA GLN A 208 -0.85 -3.16 -8.31
C GLN A 208 -1.30 -1.97 -7.45
N GLU A 209 -2.59 -1.62 -7.47
CA GLU A 209 -3.13 -0.51 -6.65
C GLU A 209 -2.92 -0.77 -5.16
N ILE A 210 -3.08 -2.03 -4.69
CA ILE A 210 -2.80 -2.40 -3.30
C ILE A 210 -1.31 -2.22 -2.95
N SER A 211 -0.41 -2.63 -3.85
CA SER A 211 1.03 -2.43 -3.65
C SER A 211 1.41 -0.95 -3.63
N GLU A 212 0.85 -0.15 -4.52
CA GLU A 212 1.07 1.29 -4.59
C GLU A 212 0.53 2.00 -3.34
N LEU A 213 -0.66 1.65 -2.86
CA LEU A 213 -1.22 2.16 -1.60
C LEU A 213 -0.33 1.85 -0.40
N TYR A 214 0.23 0.65 -0.32
CA TYR A 214 1.20 0.30 0.73
C TYR A 214 2.46 1.16 0.63
N ASN A 215 3.05 1.25 -0.57
CA ASN A 215 4.30 1.96 -0.78
C ASN A 215 4.18 3.47 -0.56
N ALA A 216 3.02 4.06 -0.87
CA ALA A 216 2.74 5.47 -0.61
C ALA A 216 2.50 5.78 0.88
N SER A 217 2.09 4.79 1.68
CA SER A 217 1.70 4.98 3.08
C SER A 217 2.71 4.47 4.09
N LYS A 218 3.69 3.65 3.70
CA LYS A 218 4.75 3.17 4.61
C LYS A 218 5.70 4.30 5.03
N GLN A 219 6.41 4.10 6.14
CA GLN A 219 7.47 5.02 6.57
C GLN A 219 8.48 5.28 5.45
N PRO A 220 8.88 6.55 5.20
CA PRO A 220 10.11 6.79 4.46
C PRO A 220 11.25 6.15 5.24
N VAL A 221 11.98 5.23 4.61
CA VAL A 221 13.18 4.66 5.22
C VAL A 221 14.20 5.78 5.32
N ASN A 222 14.41 6.33 6.51
CA ASN A 222 15.58 7.15 6.78
C ASN A 222 16.81 6.24 6.64
N VAL A 223 17.58 6.42 5.56
CA VAL A 223 18.91 5.82 5.37
C VAL A 223 19.88 6.56 6.29
N ALA A 224 19.69 6.41 7.60
CA ALA A 224 20.51 7.03 8.62
C ALA A 224 20.54 6.16 9.89
N ASP A 225 20.72 4.84 9.73
CA ASP A 225 21.41 4.01 10.73
C ASP A 225 21.70 2.62 10.15
N SER A 226 22.64 2.56 9.22
CA SER A 226 23.45 1.37 9.04
C SER A 226 24.89 1.77 9.34
N LYS A 227 25.29 1.68 10.62
CA LYS A 227 26.70 1.57 10.96
C LYS A 227 27.20 0.29 10.32
N GLU A 228 27.88 0.47 9.21
CA GLU A 228 28.59 -0.56 8.47
C GLU A 228 29.64 -1.17 9.41
N ASN A 229 29.36 -2.37 9.92
CA ASN A 229 30.39 -3.20 10.52
C ASN A 229 31.24 -3.75 9.38
N THR A 230 32.26 -2.98 8.99
CA THR A 230 33.39 -3.44 8.19
C THR A 230 34.08 -4.61 8.90
N VAL A 231 33.79 -5.84 8.47
CA VAL A 231 34.66 -6.99 8.73
C VAL A 231 35.60 -7.12 7.54
N THR A 232 36.80 -6.58 7.71
CA THR A 232 37.97 -6.87 6.87
C THR A 232 38.27 -8.37 6.90
N LYS A 233 38.23 -9.04 5.74
CA LYS A 233 39.01 -10.24 5.47
C LYS A 233 39.86 -10.02 4.22
N LYS A 234 41.18 -10.11 4.40
CA LYS A 234 42.20 -10.08 3.35
C LYS A 234 42.22 -11.41 2.57
N GLU A 235 42.17 -11.24 1.26
CA GLU A 235 42.87 -11.94 0.17
C GLU A 235 43.05 -13.47 0.18
N THR A 236 42.63 -14.09 -0.91
CA THR A 236 43.63 -14.61 -1.88
C THR A 236 43.08 -14.62 -3.30
N GLU A 237 43.86 -14.05 -4.22
CA GLU A 237 43.61 -13.97 -5.66
C GLU A 237 43.61 -15.35 -6.34
N LYS A 238 42.79 -15.49 -7.38
CA LYS A 238 43.21 -16.12 -8.64
C LYS A 238 42.36 -15.65 -9.81
N THR A 239 43.10 -15.21 -10.82
CA THR A 239 42.75 -14.61 -12.11
C THR A 239 41.87 -15.52 -12.97
N ASN A 240 40.91 -14.92 -13.70
CA ASN A 240 40.71 -15.20 -15.12
C ASN A 240 39.88 -14.09 -15.80
N SER A 241 40.51 -13.50 -16.83
CA SER A 241 39.94 -12.71 -17.94
C SER A 241 38.76 -13.45 -18.57
N GLU A 242 37.63 -12.85 -18.96
CA GLU A 242 37.34 -12.06 -20.20
C GLU A 242 35.78 -12.11 -20.28
N THR A 243 34.96 -11.12 -20.62
CA THR A 243 34.94 -10.15 -21.73
C THR A 243 33.90 -9.06 -21.39
N VAL A 244 34.29 -7.78 -21.42
CA VAL A 244 33.37 -6.64 -21.31
C VAL A 244 32.99 -6.19 -22.71
N ALA A 245 31.72 -6.36 -23.09
CA ALA A 245 31.17 -5.78 -24.30
C ALA A 245 31.19 -4.25 -24.17
N SER A 246 32.16 -3.63 -24.84
CA SER A 246 32.36 -2.19 -24.91
C SER A 246 31.40 -1.61 -25.95
N ILE A 247 30.48 -0.74 -25.55
CA ILE A 247 29.72 0.07 -26.50
C ILE A 247 30.53 1.33 -26.81
N THR A 248 30.98 1.38 -28.06
CA THR A 248 31.78 2.42 -28.69
C THR A 248 31.17 3.82 -28.53
N LYS A 249 31.98 4.78 -28.05
CA LYS A 249 31.68 6.22 -28.10
C LYS A 249 31.58 6.66 -29.57
N SER A 250 30.38 7.06 -30.00
CA SER A 250 30.20 7.82 -31.25
C SER A 250 30.44 9.30 -30.97
N THR A 251 31.38 9.87 -31.72
CA THR A 251 31.77 11.27 -31.75
C THR A 251 30.66 12.16 -32.36
N ALA A 252 30.55 13.38 -31.79
CA ALA A 252 29.81 14.55 -32.25
C ALA A 252 28.27 14.50 -32.24
N LEU A 253 27.63 14.77 -31.09
CA LEU A 253 26.21 15.16 -31.06
C LEU A 253 25.93 16.21 -29.96
N ASN A 254 25.11 17.20 -30.33
CA ASN A 254 24.70 18.41 -29.61
C ASN A 254 24.51 18.24 -28.09
N PRO A 255 24.75 19.29 -27.28
CA PRO A 255 24.47 19.24 -25.84
C PRO A 255 22.99 18.89 -25.62
N LYS A 256 22.75 17.82 -24.84
CA LYS A 256 21.40 17.37 -24.46
C LYS A 256 21.24 17.57 -22.96
N LYS A 257 20.10 18.12 -22.56
CA LYS A 257 19.66 18.16 -21.16
C LYS A 257 18.91 16.87 -20.87
N VAL A 258 19.25 16.22 -19.77
CA VAL A 258 18.57 15.00 -19.33
C VAL A 258 17.92 15.27 -17.97
N GLU A 259 16.64 14.93 -17.86
CA GLU A 259 15.83 15.12 -16.65
C GLU A 259 15.17 13.78 -16.29
N ILE A 260 15.20 13.43 -15.01
CA ILE A 260 14.61 12.21 -14.45
C ILE A 260 13.40 12.60 -13.62
N PHE A 261 12.29 11.92 -13.84
CA PHE A 261 11.03 12.11 -13.14
C PHE A 261 10.63 10.83 -12.42
N SER A 262 10.03 10.99 -11.23
CA SER A 262 9.36 9.94 -10.48
C SER A 262 8.00 10.47 -10.04
N GLN A 263 6.93 9.70 -10.25
CA GLN A 263 5.55 10.07 -9.89
C GLN A 263 5.13 11.47 -10.39
N GLY A 264 5.53 11.82 -11.62
CA GLY A 264 5.24 13.13 -12.24
C GLY A 264 6.09 14.30 -11.73
N GLN A 265 6.91 14.11 -10.69
CA GLN A 265 7.80 15.14 -10.16
C GLN A 265 9.23 14.96 -10.65
N LYS A 266 9.92 16.08 -10.93
CA LYS A 266 11.32 16.08 -11.37
C LYS A 266 12.23 15.79 -10.17
N VAL A 267 12.95 14.68 -10.22
CA VAL A 267 13.84 14.24 -9.13
C VAL A 267 15.32 14.54 -9.39
N LEU A 268 15.75 14.60 -10.65
CA LEU A 268 17.12 14.97 -11.02
C LEU A 268 17.15 15.69 -12.37
N SER A 269 18.08 16.65 -12.52
CA SER A 269 18.35 17.30 -13.80
C SER A 269 19.82 17.63 -13.95
N ASN A 270 20.41 17.33 -15.10
CA ASN A 270 21.76 17.76 -15.45
C ASN A 270 21.82 18.33 -16.87
N ASN A 271 22.75 19.26 -17.09
CA ASN A 271 23.04 19.87 -18.40
C ASN A 271 24.22 19.18 -19.11
N THR A 272 24.69 18.05 -18.58
CA THR A 272 25.71 17.18 -19.21
C THR A 272 25.06 15.90 -19.74
N GLN A 273 25.78 15.17 -20.59
CA GLN A 273 25.31 13.91 -21.20
C GLN A 273 25.36 12.71 -20.24
N GLU A 274 25.81 12.90 -19.00
CA GLU A 274 25.96 11.84 -18.00
C GLU A 274 25.12 12.19 -16.75
N ILE A 275 24.26 11.25 -16.35
CA ILE A 275 23.56 11.32 -15.06
C ILE A 275 24.00 10.15 -14.21
N ASN A 276 24.48 10.46 -13.01
CA ASN A 276 24.75 9.45 -12.00
C ASN A 276 23.42 8.97 -11.40
N ILE A 277 23.05 7.73 -11.70
CA ILE A 277 21.81 7.09 -11.23
C ILE A 277 22.00 6.29 -9.93
N ASN A 278 23.23 6.19 -9.42
CA ASN A 278 23.52 5.39 -8.22
C ASN A 278 22.89 5.96 -6.94
N GLN A 279 22.40 7.21 -7.00
CA GLN A 279 21.69 7.88 -5.91
C GLN A 279 20.16 7.76 -6.03
N LEU A 280 19.66 7.15 -7.11
CA LEU A 280 18.22 6.89 -7.26
C LEU A 280 17.86 5.63 -6.48
N PRO A 281 16.83 5.69 -5.60
CA PRO A 281 16.24 4.48 -5.03
C PRO A 281 15.76 3.52 -6.13
N GLU A 282 15.67 2.24 -5.81
CA GLU A 282 15.08 1.26 -6.72
C GLU A 282 13.63 1.64 -7.06
N GLY A 283 13.29 1.66 -8.35
CA GLY A 283 11.97 2.09 -8.80
C GLY A 283 11.92 2.37 -10.30
N THR A 284 10.73 2.70 -10.79
CA THR A 284 10.51 3.08 -12.19
C THR A 284 10.62 4.59 -12.36
N TYR A 285 11.38 5.02 -13.36
CA TYR A 285 11.63 6.44 -13.63
C TYR A 285 11.33 6.79 -15.08
N LEU A 286 10.89 8.02 -15.30
CA LEU A 286 10.64 8.58 -16.63
C LEU A 286 11.82 9.48 -17.02
N LEU A 287 12.47 9.16 -18.14
CA LEU A 287 13.61 9.90 -18.65
C LEU A 287 13.17 10.88 -19.74
N LYS A 288 13.43 12.18 -19.53
CA LYS A 288 13.20 13.22 -20.54
C LYS A 288 14.54 13.73 -21.07
N ILE A 289 14.74 13.58 -22.38
CA ILE A 289 15.96 14.04 -23.07
C ILE A 289 15.58 15.21 -23.98
N THR A 290 16.20 16.37 -23.76
CA THR A 290 15.93 17.60 -24.52
C THR A 290 17.19 18.04 -25.27
N ASN A 291 17.09 18.29 -26.57
CA ASN A 291 18.18 18.90 -27.33
C ASN A 291 18.31 20.38 -26.95
N LEU A 292 19.50 20.84 -26.56
CA LEU A 292 19.72 22.26 -26.27
C LEU A 292 19.99 23.03 -27.58
N PRO A 293 19.51 24.28 -27.70
CA PRO A 293 19.72 25.09 -28.88
C PRO A 293 21.22 25.33 -29.10
N THR A 294 21.71 25.04 -30.31
CA THR A 294 23.09 25.31 -30.71
C THR A 294 23.28 26.83 -30.85
N LYS A 295 24.23 27.38 -30.09
CA LYS A 295 24.59 28.80 -30.17
C LYS A 295 25.22 29.04 -31.56
N LYS A 296 24.50 29.69 -32.48
CA LYS A 296 25.08 30.16 -33.74
C LYS A 296 26.13 31.22 -33.42
N ILE A 297 27.39 30.93 -33.70
CA ILE A 297 28.45 31.93 -33.73
C ILE A 297 28.27 32.70 -35.05
N THR A 298 27.75 33.94 -34.99
CA THR A 298 27.85 34.87 -36.12
C THR A 298 29.24 35.50 -36.09
N SER A 299 30.09 35.17 -37.06
CA SER A 299 31.36 35.85 -37.30
C SER A 299 31.10 37.28 -37.76
N LYS A 300 31.80 38.26 -37.16
CA LYS A 300 32.06 39.57 -37.78
C LYS A 300 33.18 39.46 -38.79
#